data_AF-A0A8M1KJJ7-F1
#
_entry.id   AF-A0A8M1KJJ7-F1
#
_cell.length_a   1.000
_cell.length_b   1.000
_cell.length_c   1.000
_cell.angle_alpha   90.00
_cell.angle_beta   90.00
_cell.angle_gamma   90.00
#
_symmetry.space_group_name_H-M   'P 1'
#
loop_
_entity.id
_entity.type
_entity.pdbx_description
1 polymer ?
#
loop_
_entity_poly.entity_id
_entity_poly.type
_entity_poly.pdbx_seq_one_letter_code
_entity_poly.pdbx_strand_id
1 'polypeptide(L)'
;MLASWVSVAEAKDDVVEDMDTSEPNWAWFYLAECGRWHIFGTDPFATSSVSSDVIEQSYNSNRRGVMEFCTNKYAYRIDFAVMKQTNITTGKQRAVKRALQSGSSFRSICDSPAVPVPCHWEKMNSEEPYQLIPLVQDTHEFQEVKGLYERTMSSPIRSIQRIQNSDLWEFFCRKRVQLKRIKNGVDIEERMLFHGTASVNIQAICTFNFDWRLAGSHGCVYGKGSYFARDAKYSSKYCNSSSQTHKLSLLPHGLSTAPPSHHKCMFLARVLVGEYAMGSNSFVRPPSKDETLTNVFDSCVDDLQHPKIFVVFDSNQTYPEYLIEFEEA
;
A
#
# COMPACT_ATOMS: atom_id res chain seq x y z
N MET A 1 -80.80 -5.29 -22.69
CA MET A 1 -79.64 -4.39 -22.76
C MET A 1 -78.43 -5.18 -22.32
N LEU A 2 -77.53 -5.48 -23.26
CA LEU A 2 -76.34 -6.32 -23.08
C LEU A 2 -75.20 -5.46 -22.53
N ALA A 3 -74.50 -5.95 -21.50
CA ALA A 3 -73.31 -5.33 -20.95
C ALA A 3 -72.11 -5.58 -21.86
N SER A 4 -71.48 -4.53 -22.40
CA SER A 4 -70.21 -4.64 -23.12
C SER A 4 -69.04 -4.49 -22.14
N TRP A 5 -68.22 -5.55 -22.05
CA TRP A 5 -66.89 -5.50 -21.46
C TRP A 5 -65.93 -4.91 -22.49
N VAL A 6 -65.25 -3.81 -22.16
CA VAL A 6 -64.12 -3.31 -22.95
C VAL A 6 -62.85 -3.78 -22.26
N SER A 7 -62.18 -4.75 -22.88
CA SER A 7 -60.84 -5.20 -22.51
C SER A 7 -59.82 -4.12 -22.87
N VAL A 8 -59.11 -3.60 -21.87
CA VAL A 8 -57.88 -2.84 -22.09
C VAL A 8 -56.76 -3.87 -22.23
N ALA A 9 -56.23 -4.02 -23.43
CA ALA A 9 -55.04 -4.80 -23.69
C ALA A 9 -53.82 -3.98 -23.24
N GLU A 10 -53.10 -4.45 -22.22
CA GLU A 10 -51.76 -3.97 -21.90
C GLU A 10 -50.82 -4.44 -23.02
N ALA A 11 -50.29 -3.49 -23.79
CA ALA A 11 -49.16 -3.72 -24.66
C ALA A 11 -47.93 -3.99 -23.77
N LYS A 12 -47.42 -5.22 -23.80
CA LYS A 12 -46.09 -5.53 -23.27
C LYS A 12 -45.07 -4.95 -24.22
N ASP A 13 -44.42 -3.86 -23.82
CA ASP A 13 -43.17 -3.42 -24.42
C ASP A 13 -42.11 -4.49 -24.12
N ASP A 14 -41.78 -5.29 -25.13
CA ASP A 14 -40.59 -6.14 -25.12
C ASP A 14 -39.35 -5.23 -25.19
N VAL A 15 -38.86 -4.82 -24.02
CA VAL A 15 -37.53 -4.21 -23.89
C VAL A 15 -36.52 -5.31 -24.19
N VAL A 16 -36.05 -5.35 -25.43
CA VAL A 16 -34.87 -6.13 -25.81
C VAL A 16 -33.69 -5.47 -25.12
N GLU A 17 -33.24 -6.03 -23.99
CA GLU A 17 -31.97 -5.66 -23.40
C GLU A 17 -30.88 -6.02 -24.42
N ASP A 18 -30.24 -4.99 -24.99
CA ASP A 18 -29.00 -5.15 -25.75
C ASP A 18 -27.97 -5.74 -24.78
N MET A 19 -27.80 -7.07 -24.84
CA MET A 19 -26.71 -7.75 -24.15
C MET A 19 -25.42 -7.24 -24.77
N ASP A 20 -24.64 -6.50 -23.99
CA ASP A 20 -23.28 -6.12 -24.34
C ASP A 20 -22.46 -7.39 -24.59
N THR A 21 -22.30 -7.76 -25.87
CA THR A 21 -21.46 -8.86 -26.31
C THR A 21 -20.00 -8.43 -26.48
N SER A 22 -19.61 -7.24 -26.00
CA SER A 22 -18.21 -6.83 -26.10
C SER A 22 -17.34 -7.80 -25.32
N GLU A 23 -16.36 -8.41 -26.01
CA GLU A 23 -15.44 -9.31 -25.35
C GLU A 23 -14.65 -8.54 -24.28
N PRO A 24 -14.47 -9.12 -23.08
CA PRO A 24 -13.69 -8.49 -22.02
C PRO A 24 -12.29 -8.12 -22.55
N ASN A 25 -11.94 -6.83 -22.49
CA ASN A 25 -10.63 -6.38 -22.96
C ASN A 25 -9.55 -6.84 -21.97
N TRP A 26 -8.67 -7.77 -22.37
CA TRP A 26 -7.65 -8.36 -21.50
C TRP A 26 -6.28 -7.75 -21.74
N ALA A 27 -5.60 -7.37 -20.65
CA ALA A 27 -4.26 -6.83 -20.68
C ALA A 27 -3.23 -7.70 -19.94
N TRP A 28 -2.00 -7.63 -20.41
CA TRP A 28 -0.84 -8.34 -19.85
C TRP A 28 0.11 -7.37 -19.16
N PHE A 29 0.63 -7.81 -18.02
CA PHE A 29 1.53 -7.03 -17.19
C PHE A 29 2.76 -7.85 -16.78
N TYR A 30 3.88 -7.18 -16.56
CA TYR A 30 5.07 -7.76 -15.93
C TYR A 30 5.41 -7.01 -14.63
N LEU A 31 5.95 -7.73 -13.66
CA LEU A 31 6.46 -7.13 -12.42
C LEU A 31 7.85 -6.55 -12.71
N ALA A 32 7.97 -5.22 -12.65
CA ALA A 32 9.24 -4.53 -12.84
C ALA A 32 10.10 -4.59 -11.57
N GLU A 33 11.39 -4.28 -11.71
CA GLU A 33 12.33 -4.24 -10.58
C GLU A 33 11.94 -3.18 -9.52
N CYS A 34 11.10 -2.19 -9.89
CA CYS A 34 10.53 -1.21 -8.96
C CYS A 34 9.36 -1.75 -8.10
N GLY A 35 9.05 -3.05 -8.19
CA GLY A 35 7.96 -3.69 -7.45
C GLY A 35 6.56 -3.34 -7.98
N ARG A 36 6.45 -2.60 -9.09
CA ARG A 36 5.16 -2.25 -9.73
C ARG A 36 4.89 -3.10 -10.97
N TRP A 37 3.61 -3.31 -11.24
CA TRP A 37 3.16 -3.98 -12.46
C TRP A 37 3.10 -2.98 -13.61
N HIS A 38 3.83 -3.27 -14.70
CA HIS A 38 3.81 -2.48 -15.92
C HIS A 38 3.09 -3.27 -17.02
N ILE A 39 2.26 -2.59 -17.80
CA ILE A 39 1.57 -3.18 -18.95
C ILE A 39 2.55 -3.35 -20.13
N PHE A 40 2.39 -4.41 -20.91
CA PHE A 40 3.13 -4.58 -22.15
C PHE A 40 2.60 -3.63 -23.24
N GLY A 41 3.45 -2.72 -23.73
CA GLY A 41 3.19 -1.95 -24.95
C GLY A 41 2.63 -0.52 -24.82
N THR A 42 2.62 0.12 -23.65
CA THR A 42 2.12 1.53 -23.51
C THR A 42 3.20 2.61 -23.43
N ASP A 43 4.47 2.30 -23.62
CA ASP A 43 5.52 3.32 -23.52
C ASP A 43 5.93 3.80 -24.93
N PRO A 44 5.62 5.05 -25.33
CA PRO A 44 6.05 5.61 -26.60
C PRO A 44 7.57 5.76 -26.73
N PHE A 45 8.33 5.53 -25.65
CA PHE A 45 9.80 5.49 -25.64
C PHE A 45 10.36 4.06 -25.50
N ALA A 46 9.53 3.04 -25.31
CA ALA A 46 9.98 1.66 -25.15
C ALA A 46 10.13 0.93 -26.49
N THR A 47 11.33 0.43 -26.71
CA THR A 47 11.73 -0.41 -27.85
C THR A 47 11.30 -1.88 -27.72
N SER A 48 10.12 -2.16 -27.17
CA SER A 48 9.60 -3.53 -27.04
C SER A 48 8.73 -3.89 -28.25
N SER A 49 9.08 -4.98 -28.95
CA SER A 49 8.34 -5.44 -30.13
C SER A 49 6.96 -6.07 -29.85
N VAL A 50 6.61 -6.29 -28.58
CA VAL A 50 5.40 -7.03 -28.20
C VAL A 50 4.42 -6.14 -27.45
N SER A 51 3.19 -6.06 -27.94
CA SER A 51 2.07 -5.42 -27.26
C SER A 51 1.30 -6.45 -26.41
N SER A 52 0.51 -5.95 -25.47
CA SER A 52 -0.41 -6.75 -24.67
C SER A 52 -1.34 -7.63 -25.53
N ASP A 53 -1.84 -7.12 -26.64
CA ASP A 53 -2.76 -7.83 -27.54
C ASP A 53 -2.12 -9.07 -28.17
N VAL A 54 -0.84 -8.96 -28.56
CA VAL A 54 -0.09 -10.08 -29.15
C VAL A 54 0.12 -11.19 -28.12
N ILE A 55 0.38 -10.83 -26.86
CA ILE A 55 0.51 -11.80 -25.77
C ILE A 55 -0.83 -12.49 -25.51
N GLU A 56 -1.94 -11.74 -25.52
CA GLU A 56 -3.28 -12.29 -25.34
C GLU A 56 -3.66 -13.28 -26.45
N GLN A 57 -3.36 -12.95 -27.71
CA GLN A 57 -3.59 -13.86 -28.84
C GLN A 57 -2.78 -15.16 -28.72
N SER A 58 -1.50 -15.06 -28.29
CA SER A 58 -0.64 -16.22 -28.08
C SER A 58 -1.15 -17.10 -26.93
N TYR A 59 -1.57 -16.48 -25.83
CA TYR A 59 -2.16 -17.19 -24.70
C TYR A 59 -3.45 -17.92 -25.06
N ASN A 60 -4.34 -17.30 -25.84
CA ASN A 60 -5.58 -17.94 -26.28
C ASN A 60 -5.34 -19.11 -27.24
N SER A 61 -4.25 -19.05 -28.02
CA SER A 61 -3.83 -20.16 -28.89
C SER A 61 -3.28 -21.34 -28.09
N ASN A 62 -2.54 -21.10 -27.01
CA ASN A 62 -2.06 -22.14 -26.10
C ASN A 62 -1.84 -21.61 -24.67
N ARG A 63 -2.81 -21.85 -23.79
CA ARG A 63 -2.81 -21.34 -22.40
C ARG A 63 -1.72 -21.92 -21.50
N ARG A 64 -1.08 -23.02 -21.90
CA ARG A 64 0.07 -23.63 -21.22
C ARG A 64 1.33 -23.60 -22.07
N GLY A 65 1.30 -22.83 -23.16
CA GLY A 65 2.38 -22.68 -24.10
C GLY A 65 3.44 -21.71 -23.61
N VAL A 66 4.42 -21.51 -24.48
CA VAL A 66 5.47 -20.51 -24.30
C VAL A 66 5.47 -19.59 -25.51
N MET A 67 5.80 -18.33 -25.27
CA MET A 67 5.93 -17.30 -26.29
C MET A 67 7.31 -16.66 -26.17
N GLU A 68 7.98 -16.40 -27.28
CA GLU A 68 9.27 -15.69 -27.29
C GLU A 68 9.14 -14.38 -28.06
N PHE A 69 9.85 -13.35 -27.60
CA PHE A 69 9.89 -12.05 -28.27
C PHE A 69 11.23 -11.34 -27.99
N CYS A 70 11.58 -10.38 -28.84
CA CYS A 70 12.83 -9.64 -28.73
C CYS A 70 12.58 -8.15 -28.47
N THR A 71 13.45 -7.52 -27.69
CA THR A 71 13.61 -6.06 -27.68
C THR A 71 14.88 -5.70 -28.44
N ASN A 72 15.17 -4.41 -28.60
CA ASN A 72 16.43 -3.98 -29.22
C ASN A 72 17.69 -4.48 -28.51
N LYS A 73 17.58 -4.95 -27.25
CA LYS A 73 18.74 -5.35 -26.43
C LYS A 73 18.72 -6.81 -25.97
N TYR A 74 17.55 -7.42 -25.82
CA TYR A 74 17.44 -8.75 -25.18
C TYR A 74 16.35 -9.59 -25.82
N ALA A 75 16.53 -10.92 -25.76
CA ALA A 75 15.48 -11.88 -26.08
C ALA A 75 14.78 -12.33 -24.79
N TYR A 76 13.47 -12.50 -24.85
CA TYR A 76 12.64 -12.89 -23.71
C TYR A 76 11.73 -14.06 -24.07
N ARG A 77 11.45 -14.89 -23.07
CA ARG A 77 10.48 -15.99 -23.13
C ARG A 77 9.43 -15.82 -22.03
N ILE A 78 8.16 -15.87 -22.39
CA ILE A 78 7.03 -15.97 -21.46
C ILE A 78 6.58 -17.43 -21.41
N ASP A 79 6.47 -17.98 -20.21
CA ASP A 79 5.85 -19.26 -19.95
C ASP A 79 4.46 -19.02 -19.33
N PHE A 80 3.41 -19.38 -20.06
CA PHE A 80 2.02 -19.13 -19.64
C PHE A 80 1.55 -20.10 -18.56
N ALA A 81 2.14 -21.30 -18.47
CA ALA A 81 1.80 -22.25 -17.42
C ALA A 81 2.33 -21.78 -16.06
N VAL A 82 3.53 -21.18 -16.05
CA VAL A 82 4.20 -20.72 -14.81
C VAL A 82 3.96 -19.23 -14.56
N MET A 83 3.42 -18.49 -15.52
CA MET A 83 3.20 -17.04 -15.46
C MET A 83 4.49 -16.26 -15.15
N LYS A 84 5.57 -16.59 -15.89
CA LYS A 84 6.88 -15.92 -15.77
C LYS A 84 7.44 -15.52 -17.12
N GLN A 85 8.11 -14.37 -17.14
CA GLN A 85 8.98 -13.94 -18.22
C GLN A 85 10.44 -14.18 -17.82
N THR A 86 11.24 -14.74 -18.73
CA THR A 86 12.68 -14.97 -18.57
C THR A 86 13.44 -14.18 -19.63
N ASN A 87 14.46 -13.43 -19.24
CA ASN A 87 15.46 -12.90 -20.17
C ASN A 87 16.38 -14.05 -20.59
N ILE A 88 16.35 -14.43 -21.86
CA ILE A 88 17.11 -15.58 -22.38
C ILE A 88 18.61 -15.30 -22.33
N THR A 89 19.02 -14.03 -22.50
CA THR A 89 20.42 -13.62 -22.48
C THR A 89 21.01 -13.63 -21.06
N THR A 90 20.25 -13.21 -20.04
CA THR A 90 20.76 -13.05 -18.66
C THR A 90 20.25 -14.09 -17.67
N GLY A 91 19.26 -14.89 -18.04
CA GLY A 91 18.59 -15.85 -17.16
C GLY A 91 17.66 -15.23 -16.11
N LYS A 92 17.62 -13.90 -15.96
CA LYS A 92 16.76 -13.22 -14.99
C LYS A 92 15.29 -13.49 -15.28
N GLN A 93 14.52 -13.75 -14.23
CA GLN A 93 13.08 -14.01 -14.31
C GLN A 93 12.27 -12.94 -13.60
N ARG A 94 11.06 -12.68 -14.11
CA ARG A 94 10.05 -11.81 -13.48
C ARG A 94 8.66 -12.39 -13.66
N ALA A 95 7.76 -12.11 -12.72
CA ALA A 95 6.37 -12.55 -12.82
C ALA A 95 5.62 -11.79 -13.91
N VAL A 96 4.67 -12.46 -14.58
CA VAL A 96 3.70 -11.84 -15.49
C VAL A 96 2.28 -12.13 -15.01
N LYS A 97 1.31 -11.30 -15.39
CA LYS A 97 -0.11 -11.54 -15.11
C LYS A 97 -1.00 -11.04 -16.24
N ARG A 98 -2.17 -11.68 -16.36
CA ARG A 98 -3.28 -11.32 -17.25
C ARG A 98 -4.41 -10.73 -16.41
N ALA A 99 -4.96 -9.58 -16.78
CA ALA A 99 -6.02 -8.90 -16.03
C ALA A 99 -6.90 -8.04 -16.95
N LEU A 100 -8.17 -7.78 -16.57
CA LEU A 100 -9.07 -6.95 -17.39
C LEU A 100 -8.60 -5.49 -17.46
N GLN A 101 -8.61 -4.94 -18.67
CA GLN A 101 -8.39 -3.53 -18.96
C GLN A 101 -9.70 -2.78 -18.82
N SER A 102 -10.03 -2.35 -17.61
CA SER A 102 -11.09 -1.36 -17.42
C SER A 102 -10.58 0.00 -17.91
N GLY A 103 -11.44 0.77 -18.59
CA GLY A 103 -11.12 2.07 -19.23
C GLY A 103 -10.58 3.16 -18.29
N SER A 104 -10.45 2.89 -16.99
CA SER A 104 -9.60 3.63 -16.07
C SER A 104 -8.39 2.78 -15.68
N SER A 105 -7.21 3.15 -16.17
CA SER A 105 -5.92 2.52 -15.89
C SER A 105 -5.78 2.05 -14.42
N PHE A 106 -5.44 0.77 -14.26
CA PHE A 106 -5.24 0.01 -13.01
C PHE A 106 -6.50 -0.32 -12.20
N ARG A 107 -7.17 -1.44 -12.52
CA ARG A 107 -7.74 -2.40 -11.54
C ARG A 107 -8.36 -3.59 -12.25
N SER A 108 -7.76 -4.76 -12.09
CA SER A 108 -8.51 -6.01 -12.07
C SER A 108 -7.72 -7.01 -11.21
N ILE A 109 -8.25 -7.26 -10.02
CA ILE A 109 -7.98 -8.48 -9.25
C ILE A 109 -9.35 -9.15 -9.14
N CYS A 110 -9.35 -10.38 -9.63
CA CYS A 110 -10.28 -11.48 -9.50
C CYS A 110 -11.14 -11.49 -8.22
N ASP A 111 -12.34 -12.05 -8.38
CA ASP A 111 -13.34 -12.43 -7.37
C ASP A 111 -12.85 -13.50 -6.36
N SER A 112 -11.72 -13.26 -5.69
CA SER A 112 -11.41 -13.94 -4.44
C SER A 112 -11.55 -12.93 -3.30
N PRO A 113 -12.40 -13.19 -2.27
CA PRO A 113 -12.54 -12.31 -1.12
C PRO A 113 -11.28 -12.24 -0.22
N ALA A 114 -10.18 -12.91 -0.60
CA ALA A 114 -8.91 -12.86 0.12
C ALA A 114 -8.15 -11.56 -0.19
N VAL A 115 -7.79 -10.80 0.85
CA VAL A 115 -6.98 -9.59 0.73
C VAL A 115 -5.66 -9.92 0.01
N PRO A 116 -5.26 -9.18 -1.05
CA PRO A 116 -4.01 -9.44 -1.73
C PRO A 116 -2.82 -9.13 -0.79
N VAL A 117 -2.10 -10.17 -0.38
CA VAL A 117 -0.80 -10.04 0.29
C VAL A 117 0.20 -9.43 -0.71
N PRO A 118 1.04 -8.46 -0.30
CA PRO A 118 1.99 -7.86 -1.23
C PRO A 118 2.95 -8.91 -1.78
N CYS A 119 3.16 -8.91 -3.09
CA CYS A 119 3.97 -9.93 -3.76
C CYS A 119 5.47 -9.88 -3.40
N HIS A 120 5.92 -8.79 -2.78
CA HIS A 120 7.30 -8.64 -2.31
C HIS A 120 7.53 -9.25 -0.92
N TRP A 121 6.50 -9.75 -0.24
CA TRP A 121 6.65 -10.36 1.08
C TRP A 121 7.31 -11.73 1.01
N GLU A 122 8.23 -12.03 1.92
CA GLU A 122 8.69 -13.41 2.13
C GLU A 122 7.56 -14.25 2.71
N LYS A 123 7.69 -15.57 2.54
CA LYS A 123 6.76 -16.54 3.13
C LYS A 123 6.63 -16.28 4.63
N MET A 124 5.40 -15.95 5.06
CA MET A 124 5.13 -15.66 6.45
C MET A 124 5.02 -16.94 7.29
N ASN A 125 5.48 -16.85 8.54
CA ASN A 125 5.16 -17.81 9.58
C ASN A 125 3.81 -17.43 10.20
N SER A 126 2.79 -18.27 10.04
CA SER A 126 1.44 -18.01 10.54
C SER A 126 1.32 -18.04 12.07
N GLU A 127 2.34 -18.51 12.78
CA GLU A 127 2.34 -18.56 14.25
C GLU A 127 2.88 -17.27 14.91
N GLU A 128 3.53 -16.39 14.14
CA GLU A 128 4.09 -15.14 14.66
C GLU A 128 3.16 -13.96 14.33
N PRO A 129 2.94 -13.01 15.26
CA PRO A 129 2.06 -11.86 15.02
C PRO A 129 2.61 -10.90 13.96
N TYR A 130 3.94 -10.84 13.81
CA TYR A 130 4.61 -10.10 12.75
C TYR A 130 6.03 -10.62 12.55
N GLN A 131 6.64 -10.27 11.42
CA GLN A 131 8.06 -10.54 11.15
C GLN A 131 8.77 -9.26 10.70
N LEU A 132 10.03 -9.12 11.10
CA LEU A 132 10.93 -8.08 10.61
C LEU A 132 11.89 -8.70 9.60
N ILE A 133 11.86 -8.19 8.38
CA ILE A 133 12.66 -8.68 7.27
C ILE A 133 13.70 -7.63 6.93
N PRO A 134 14.98 -7.85 7.23
CA PRO A 134 16.05 -6.94 6.86
C PRO A 134 16.14 -6.79 5.35
N LEU A 135 16.06 -5.54 4.86
CA LEU A 135 16.22 -5.24 3.45
C LEU A 135 17.72 -5.20 3.08
N VAL A 136 18.05 -5.78 1.94
CA VAL A 136 19.41 -5.72 1.38
C VAL A 136 19.64 -4.36 0.74
N GLN A 137 20.79 -3.73 1.02
CA GLN A 137 21.06 -2.35 0.63
C GLN A 137 20.95 -2.09 -0.88
N ASP A 138 21.33 -3.04 -1.73
CA ASP A 138 21.33 -2.88 -3.18
C ASP A 138 19.95 -3.08 -3.84
N THR A 139 18.91 -3.33 -3.03
CA THR A 139 17.54 -3.51 -3.54
C THR A 139 16.87 -2.17 -3.83
N HIS A 140 16.00 -2.14 -4.84
CA HIS A 140 15.20 -0.96 -5.15
C HIS A 140 14.36 -0.49 -3.96
N GLU A 141 13.77 -1.44 -3.22
CA GLU A 141 12.97 -1.18 -2.02
C GLU A 141 13.77 -0.44 -0.95
N PHE A 142 14.98 -0.91 -0.63
CA PHE A 142 15.88 -0.23 0.29
C PHE A 142 16.20 1.18 -0.19
N GLN A 143 16.54 1.33 -1.48
CA GLN A 143 16.89 2.64 -2.06
C GLN A 143 15.71 3.63 -2.09
N GLU A 144 14.47 3.17 -2.28
CA GLU A 144 13.29 4.02 -2.16
C GLU A 144 13.10 4.54 -0.73
N VAL A 145 13.15 3.65 0.27
CA VAL A 145 13.00 4.04 1.68
C VAL A 145 14.14 4.97 2.11
N LYS A 146 15.38 4.63 1.74
CA LYS A 146 16.56 5.47 1.96
C LYS A 146 16.39 6.85 1.31
N GLY A 147 15.95 6.91 0.06
CA GLY A 147 15.73 8.16 -0.66
C GLY A 147 14.67 9.05 -0.01
N LEU A 148 13.61 8.47 0.58
CA LEU A 148 12.63 9.23 1.37
C LEU A 148 13.25 9.82 2.65
N TYR A 149 14.06 9.03 3.34
CA TYR A 149 14.72 9.42 4.60
C TYR A 149 15.76 10.53 4.37
N GLU A 150 16.64 10.36 3.38
CA GLU A 150 17.77 11.26 3.10
C GLU A 150 17.36 12.63 2.55
N ARG A 151 16.09 12.82 2.14
CA ARG A 151 15.55 14.14 1.80
C ARG A 151 15.72 15.16 2.91
N THR A 152 15.71 14.72 4.16
CA THR A 152 15.74 15.61 5.33
C THR A 152 16.69 15.18 6.43
N MET A 153 17.16 13.92 6.42
CA MET A 153 18.09 13.39 7.41
C MET A 153 19.48 13.18 6.80
N SER A 154 20.52 13.50 7.57
CA SER A 154 21.92 13.24 7.22
C SER A 154 22.54 12.10 8.03
N SER A 155 21.90 11.66 9.11
CA SER A 155 22.41 10.58 9.95
C SER A 155 22.42 9.25 9.20
N PRO A 156 23.51 8.47 9.24
CA PRO A 156 23.61 7.20 8.54
C PRO A 156 22.51 6.21 8.94
N ILE A 157 21.92 5.53 7.96
CA ILE A 157 21.02 4.41 8.17
C ILE A 157 21.84 3.17 8.51
N ARG A 158 21.49 2.50 9.62
CA ARG A 158 22.06 1.20 10.02
C ARG A 158 21.34 0.04 9.36
N SER A 159 20.01 0.04 9.46
CA SER A 159 19.17 -1.02 8.91
C SER A 159 17.80 -0.47 8.50
N ILE A 160 17.21 -1.11 7.49
CA ILE A 160 15.81 -0.94 7.13
C ILE A 160 15.21 -2.33 7.17
N GLN A 161 14.14 -2.50 7.94
CA GLN A 161 13.45 -3.77 8.09
C GLN A 161 12.01 -3.60 7.62
N ARG A 162 11.57 -4.41 6.65
CA ARG A 162 10.15 -4.49 6.28
C ARG A 162 9.40 -5.25 7.36
N ILE A 163 8.29 -4.68 7.78
CA ILE A 163 7.38 -5.30 8.74
C ILE A 163 6.34 -6.08 7.93
N GLN A 164 6.20 -7.36 8.24
CA GLN A 164 5.16 -8.23 7.67
C GLN A 164 4.20 -8.64 8.77
N ASN A 165 3.02 -8.04 8.78
CA ASN A 165 1.92 -8.38 9.68
C ASN A 165 0.65 -8.56 8.85
N SER A 166 0.21 -9.81 8.69
CA SER A 166 -0.96 -10.16 7.84
C SER A 166 -2.23 -9.49 8.33
N ASP A 167 -2.48 -9.53 9.63
CA ASP A 167 -3.70 -9.01 10.23
C ASP A 167 -3.81 -7.49 10.04
N LEU A 168 -2.74 -6.76 10.36
CA LEU A 168 -2.70 -5.31 10.16
C LEU A 168 -2.79 -4.93 8.68
N TRP A 169 -2.18 -5.70 7.80
CA TRP A 169 -2.30 -5.49 6.35
C TRP A 169 -3.74 -5.72 5.86
N GLU A 170 -4.40 -6.75 6.37
CA GLU A 170 -5.81 -7.02 6.09
C GLU A 170 -6.71 -5.88 6.55
N PHE A 171 -6.54 -5.40 7.79
CA PHE A 171 -7.30 -4.25 8.28
C PHE A 171 -7.08 -3.00 7.43
N PHE A 172 -5.83 -2.70 7.07
CA PHE A 172 -5.49 -1.57 6.21
C PHE A 172 -6.15 -1.67 4.83
N CYS A 173 -6.05 -2.83 4.18
CA CYS A 173 -6.66 -3.07 2.87
C CYS A 173 -8.19 -2.98 2.91
N ARG A 174 -8.81 -3.57 3.94
CA ARG A 174 -10.27 -3.49 4.14
C ARG A 174 -10.71 -2.05 4.40
N LYS A 175 -9.94 -1.28 5.18
CA LYS A 175 -10.21 0.15 5.42
C LYS A 175 -10.13 0.96 4.13
N ARG A 176 -9.13 0.72 3.29
CA ARG A 176 -9.01 1.37 1.97
C ARG A 176 -10.22 1.09 1.08
N VAL A 177 -10.68 -0.16 1.02
CA VAL A 177 -11.88 -0.54 0.26
C VAL A 177 -13.15 0.09 0.85
N GLN A 178 -13.28 0.09 2.18
CA GLN A 178 -14.40 0.73 2.87
C GLN A 178 -14.48 2.23 2.54
N LEU A 179 -13.39 2.97 2.73
CA LEU A 179 -13.34 4.40 2.45
C LEU A 179 -13.63 4.70 0.97
N LYS A 180 -13.08 3.89 0.05
CA LYS A 180 -13.40 4.00 -1.38
C LYS A 180 -14.90 3.85 -1.65
N ARG A 181 -15.59 2.90 -1.01
CA ARG A 181 -17.04 2.71 -1.17
C ARG A 181 -17.83 3.90 -0.61
N ILE A 182 -17.43 4.41 0.56
CA ILE A 182 -18.04 5.60 1.18
C ILE A 182 -17.87 6.83 0.28
N LYS A 183 -16.77 6.92 -0.48
CA LYS A 183 -16.49 7.99 -1.43
C LYS A 183 -16.93 7.71 -2.86
N ASN A 184 -17.99 6.93 -3.04
CA ASN A 184 -18.59 6.67 -4.37
C ASN A 184 -17.59 6.14 -5.41
N GLY A 185 -16.63 5.30 -4.97
CA GLY A 185 -15.64 4.72 -5.86
C GLY A 185 -14.43 5.61 -6.17
N VAL A 186 -14.31 6.78 -5.54
CA VAL A 186 -13.10 7.61 -5.62
C VAL A 186 -11.98 6.98 -4.79
N ASP A 187 -10.78 6.93 -5.36
CA ASP A 187 -9.60 6.41 -4.68
C ASP A 187 -9.17 7.31 -3.52
N ILE A 188 -8.79 6.67 -2.41
CA ILE A 188 -8.29 7.36 -1.23
C ILE A 188 -6.81 7.61 -1.41
N GLU A 189 -6.41 8.87 -1.23
CA GLU A 189 -5.01 9.24 -1.26
C GLU A 189 -4.23 8.51 -0.15
N GLU A 190 -3.18 7.82 -0.55
CA GLU A 190 -2.27 7.07 0.31
C GLU A 190 -0.88 7.71 0.25
N ARG A 191 -0.25 7.93 1.41
CA ARG A 191 1.10 8.49 1.51
C ARG A 191 2.00 7.64 2.38
N MET A 192 3.30 7.64 2.05
CA MET A 192 4.36 7.13 2.91
C MET A 192 4.83 8.26 3.83
N LEU A 193 4.65 8.08 5.14
CA LEU A 193 4.94 9.11 6.15
C LEU A 193 5.71 8.53 7.34
N PHE A 194 6.56 9.35 7.94
CA PHE A 194 7.42 8.96 9.06
C PHE A 194 6.71 9.09 10.40
N HIS A 195 6.95 8.15 11.31
CA HIS A 195 6.50 8.22 12.70
C HIS A 195 7.66 7.89 13.64
N GLY A 196 8.07 8.88 14.43
CA GLY A 196 9.09 8.70 15.45
C GLY A 196 8.46 8.29 16.77
N THR A 197 9.08 7.34 17.47
CA THR A 197 8.59 6.86 18.76
C THR A 197 9.73 6.35 19.62
N ALA A 198 9.49 6.20 20.92
CA ALA A 198 10.45 5.60 21.83
C ALA A 198 10.64 4.11 21.52
N SER A 199 11.85 3.59 21.73
CA SER A 199 12.18 2.17 21.43
C SER A 199 11.27 1.16 22.12
N VAL A 200 10.78 1.49 23.32
CA VAL A 200 9.83 0.68 24.10
C VAL A 200 8.50 0.45 23.37
N ASN A 201 8.11 1.32 22.44
CA ASN A 201 6.84 1.23 21.73
C ASN A 201 6.93 0.42 20.42
N ILE A 202 8.14 0.06 19.96
CA ILE A 202 8.32 -0.59 18.65
C ILE A 202 7.57 -1.91 18.57
N GLN A 203 7.75 -2.79 19.57
CA GLN A 203 7.06 -4.09 19.59
C GLN A 203 5.54 -3.90 19.59
N ALA A 204 5.03 -2.98 20.42
CA ALA A 204 3.59 -2.72 20.50
C ALA A 204 3.02 -2.25 19.16
N ILE A 205 3.73 -1.35 18.45
CA ILE A 205 3.29 -0.84 17.13
C ILE A 205 3.34 -1.95 16.07
N CYS A 206 4.40 -2.77 16.03
CA CYS A 206 4.48 -3.87 15.08
C CYS A 206 3.39 -4.93 15.28
N THR A 207 2.99 -5.19 16.53
CA THR A 207 1.95 -6.18 16.87
C THR A 207 0.54 -5.61 16.72
N PHE A 208 0.29 -4.40 17.23
CA PHE A 208 -1.07 -3.87 17.46
C PHE A 208 -1.37 -2.58 16.70
N ASN A 209 -0.46 -2.11 15.84
CA ASN A 209 -0.53 -0.85 15.12
C ASN A 209 -0.36 0.40 16.00
N PHE A 210 -0.44 1.59 15.40
CA PHE A 210 -0.35 2.86 16.11
C PHE A 210 -1.61 3.13 16.93
N ASP A 211 -1.45 3.29 18.26
CA ASP A 211 -2.52 3.68 19.17
C ASP A 211 -2.19 4.99 19.87
N TRP A 212 -2.81 6.08 19.41
CA TRP A 212 -2.61 7.40 19.99
C TRP A 212 -3.07 7.51 21.45
N ARG A 213 -3.92 6.59 21.94
CA ARG A 213 -4.37 6.59 23.34
C ARG A 213 -3.24 6.17 24.29
N LEU A 214 -2.22 5.50 23.77
CA LEU A 214 -1.01 5.14 24.50
C LEU A 214 0.04 6.24 24.46
N ALA A 215 -0.04 7.15 23.49
CA ALA A 215 0.76 8.36 23.49
C ALA A 215 0.17 9.35 24.50
N GLY A 216 0.93 9.68 25.56
CA GLY A 216 0.50 10.64 26.57
C GLY A 216 0.01 11.96 25.95
N SER A 217 -0.89 12.66 26.64
CA SER A 217 -1.66 13.82 26.17
C SER A 217 -0.86 15.08 25.76
N HIS A 218 0.46 14.98 25.65
CA HIS A 218 1.34 16.11 25.36
C HIS A 218 1.46 16.31 23.85
N GLY A 219 1.14 17.51 23.35
CA GLY A 219 1.43 17.92 21.98
C GLY A 219 0.39 17.59 20.92
N CYS A 220 -0.86 17.25 21.29
CA CYS A 220 -1.96 17.04 20.34
C CYS A 220 -2.50 18.36 19.74
N VAL A 221 -1.67 19.09 18.97
CA VAL A 221 -2.02 20.41 18.42
C VAL A 221 -3.08 20.34 17.32
N TYR A 222 -3.07 19.28 16.51
CA TYR A 222 -3.90 19.13 15.31
C TYR A 222 -4.99 18.05 15.45
N GLY A 223 -5.16 17.52 16.67
CA GLY A 223 -6.16 16.51 17.01
C GLY A 223 -5.60 15.42 17.92
N LYS A 224 -6.50 14.69 18.57
CA LYS A 224 -6.23 13.50 19.37
C LYS A 224 -6.24 12.26 18.47
N GLY A 225 -5.14 12.08 17.74
CA GLY A 225 -4.94 11.01 16.78
C GLY A 225 -3.47 10.65 16.64
N SER A 226 -3.16 9.70 15.76
CA SER A 226 -1.77 9.30 15.46
C SER A 226 -1.15 10.29 14.48
N TYR A 227 0.03 10.81 14.84
CA TYR A 227 0.76 11.83 14.07
C TYR A 227 1.79 11.21 13.14
N PHE A 228 1.84 11.68 11.90
CA PHE A 228 2.77 11.26 10.89
C PHE A 228 3.38 12.48 10.19
N ALA A 229 4.69 12.46 9.95
CA ALA A 229 5.39 13.55 9.32
C ALA A 229 5.84 13.21 7.90
N ARG A 230 5.78 14.18 7.00
CA ARG A 230 6.38 14.09 5.67
C ARG A 230 7.91 13.97 5.76
N ASP A 231 8.50 14.69 6.70
CA ASP A 231 9.95 14.84 6.83
C ASP A 231 10.49 13.96 7.98
N ALA A 232 11.40 13.03 7.66
CA ALA A 232 12.05 12.16 8.65
C ALA A 232 12.72 12.96 9.79
N LYS A 233 13.29 14.13 9.49
CA LYS A 233 13.90 15.03 10.48
C LYS A 233 12.91 15.56 11.51
N TYR A 234 11.63 15.65 11.19
CA TYR A 234 10.62 16.02 12.19
C TYR A 234 10.39 14.85 13.14
N SER A 235 10.20 13.64 12.60
CA SER A 235 9.96 12.41 13.36
C SER A 235 11.16 12.01 14.23
N SER A 236 12.40 12.28 13.82
CA SER A 236 13.60 11.93 14.60
C SER A 236 13.63 12.55 15.99
N LYS A 237 12.94 13.69 16.21
CA LYS A 237 12.82 14.35 17.52
C LYS A 237 12.04 13.54 18.55
N TYR A 238 11.22 12.60 18.09
CA TYR A 238 10.38 11.73 18.93
C TYR A 238 11.00 10.33 19.11
N CYS A 239 12.16 10.09 18.48
CA CYS A 239 12.87 8.81 18.57
C CYS A 239 13.76 8.81 19.82
N ASN A 240 13.17 8.53 20.97
CA ASN A 240 13.88 8.51 22.25
C ASN A 240 14.35 7.09 22.57
N SER A 241 15.66 6.91 22.72
CA SER A 241 16.22 5.71 23.34
C SER A 241 16.00 5.84 24.85
N SER A 242 15.28 4.90 25.47
CA SER A 242 15.07 4.94 26.91
C SER A 242 16.42 4.84 27.63
N SER A 243 16.95 5.97 28.09
CA SER A 243 18.18 6.03 28.88
C SER A 243 17.95 5.58 30.33
N GLN A 244 16.71 5.36 30.77
CA GLN A 244 16.40 4.94 32.13
C GLN A 244 15.21 3.97 32.15
N THR A 245 15.44 2.79 32.73
CA THR A 245 14.45 1.77 33.11
C THR A 245 13.74 1.05 31.95
N HIS A 246 14.42 0.06 31.37
CA HIS A 246 14.04 -1.36 31.43
C HIS A 246 15.04 -2.15 30.58
N LYS A 247 15.82 -3.03 31.23
CA LYS A 247 16.74 -4.00 30.63
C LYS A 247 15.98 -5.04 29.80
N LEU A 248 15.42 -4.66 28.66
CA LEU A 248 14.84 -5.58 27.69
C LEU A 248 15.26 -5.12 26.29
N SER A 249 16.57 -5.17 26.05
CA SER A 249 17.11 -5.27 24.69
C SER A 249 16.69 -6.63 24.14
N LEU A 250 16.06 -6.60 22.97
CA LEU A 250 15.41 -7.72 22.30
C LEU A 250 16.44 -8.79 21.89
N LEU A 251 16.37 -9.97 22.52
CA LEU A 251 16.89 -11.23 21.98
C LEU A 251 15.85 -12.32 22.21
N PRO A 252 15.65 -13.26 21.26
CA PRO A 252 14.73 -14.37 21.47
C PRO A 252 15.11 -15.26 22.65
N HIS A 253 16.38 -15.36 23.07
CA HIS A 253 16.83 -16.24 24.16
C HIS A 253 17.91 -15.57 25.06
N GLY A 254 17.49 -14.80 26.07
CA GLY A 254 18.33 -14.37 27.21
C GLY A 254 18.67 -12.88 27.30
N LEU A 255 18.95 -12.41 28.52
CA LEU A 255 19.25 -11.01 28.84
C LEU A 255 20.53 -10.54 28.12
N SER A 256 20.41 -9.50 27.29
CA SER A 256 21.56 -8.76 26.75
C SER A 256 22.03 -7.70 27.76
N THR A 257 23.30 -7.80 28.17
CA THR A 257 24.02 -6.80 28.98
C THR A 257 24.76 -5.76 28.13
N ALA A 258 24.36 -5.60 26.86
CA ALA A 258 25.05 -4.70 25.94
C ALA A 258 24.98 -3.23 26.38
N PRO A 259 26.04 -2.43 26.15
CA PRO A 259 26.06 -1.00 26.45
C PRO A 259 24.94 -0.24 25.72
N PRO A 260 24.53 0.94 26.23
CA PRO A 260 23.51 1.76 25.58
C PRO A 260 23.92 2.04 24.14
N SER A 261 23.06 1.64 23.22
CA SER A 261 23.31 1.75 21.80
C SER A 261 22.87 3.13 21.29
N HIS A 262 23.81 3.88 20.70
CA HIS A 262 23.63 5.22 20.13
C HIS A 262 22.86 5.23 18.79
N HIS A 263 21.79 4.44 18.69
CA HIS A 263 20.93 4.42 17.53
C HIS A 263 19.49 4.75 17.91
N LYS A 264 18.77 5.27 16.94
CA LYS A 264 17.36 5.63 17.01
C LYS A 264 16.58 4.86 15.97
N CYS A 265 15.30 4.67 16.22
CA CYS A 265 14.41 4.00 15.29
C CYS A 265 13.20 4.88 14.97
N MET A 266 12.76 4.87 13.72
CA MET A 266 11.49 5.45 13.31
C MET A 266 10.77 4.52 12.35
N PHE A 267 9.45 4.65 12.29
CA PHE A 267 8.64 3.96 11.30
C PHE A 267 8.50 4.81 10.03
N LEU A 268 8.43 4.14 8.88
CA LEU A 268 7.84 4.68 7.66
C LEU A 268 6.58 3.86 7.37
N ALA A 269 5.42 4.52 7.44
CA ALA A 269 4.11 3.89 7.38
C ALA A 269 3.34 4.30 6.12
N ARG A 270 2.49 3.39 5.63
CA ARG A 270 1.42 3.73 4.70
C ARG A 270 0.28 4.37 5.47
N VAL A 271 -0.20 5.52 5.00
CA VAL A 271 -1.27 6.27 5.65
C VAL A 271 -2.31 6.65 4.61
N LEU A 272 -3.56 6.25 4.81
CA LEU A 272 -4.72 6.68 4.03
C LEU A 272 -5.11 8.10 4.48
N VAL A 273 -4.44 9.09 3.91
CA VAL A 273 -4.63 10.51 4.27
C VAL A 273 -5.91 11.09 3.67
N GLY A 274 -6.34 10.59 2.51
CA GLY A 274 -7.55 11.03 1.83
C GLY A 274 -7.67 12.55 1.70
N GLU A 275 -8.89 13.06 1.81
CA GLU A 275 -9.15 14.49 1.89
C GLU A 275 -8.92 14.95 3.33
N TYR A 276 -8.18 16.02 3.50
CA TYR A 276 -7.77 16.52 4.80
C TYR A 276 -8.30 17.92 5.10
N ALA A 277 -8.47 18.20 6.40
CA ALA A 277 -8.85 19.51 6.91
C ALA A 277 -7.77 20.10 7.81
N MET A 278 -7.90 21.39 8.11
CA MET A 278 -7.03 22.05 9.07
C MET A 278 -7.24 21.44 10.47
N GLY A 279 -6.18 20.94 11.11
CA GLY A 279 -6.27 20.31 12.41
C GLY A 279 -6.54 21.28 13.56
N SER A 280 -7.10 20.73 14.65
CA SER A 280 -7.39 21.45 15.89
C SER A 280 -7.25 20.52 17.08
N ASN A 281 -6.75 21.05 18.20
CA ASN A 281 -6.49 20.27 19.43
C ASN A 281 -7.76 19.64 20.04
N SER A 282 -8.94 20.17 19.71
CA SER A 282 -10.22 19.69 20.22
C SER A 282 -10.75 18.48 19.46
N PHE A 283 -10.21 18.19 18.28
CA PHE A 283 -10.68 17.11 17.44
C PHE A 283 -10.32 15.73 18.00
N VAL A 284 -11.32 14.86 18.09
CA VAL A 284 -11.20 13.43 18.42
C VAL A 284 -11.50 12.53 17.21
N ARG A 285 -11.91 13.14 16.10
CA ARG A 285 -12.15 12.55 14.79
C ARG A 285 -11.99 13.66 13.74
N PRO A 286 -11.85 13.36 12.44
CA PRO A 286 -11.84 14.39 11.41
C PRO A 286 -13.12 15.25 11.44
N PRO A 287 -13.02 16.56 11.14
CA PRO A 287 -14.18 17.43 11.11
C PRO A 287 -15.16 17.06 10.00
N SER A 288 -16.41 17.51 10.14
CA SER A 288 -17.44 17.37 9.11
C SER A 288 -17.23 18.37 7.97
N LYS A 289 -17.64 17.99 6.75
CA LYS A 289 -17.63 18.86 5.57
C LYS A 289 -18.90 19.69 5.42
N ASP A 290 -20.00 19.22 6.00
CA ASP A 290 -21.36 19.76 5.82
C ASP A 290 -22.18 19.72 7.12
N GLU A 291 -21.49 19.70 8.27
CA GLU A 291 -22.06 19.58 9.61
C GLU A 291 -22.80 18.25 9.89
N THR A 292 -22.82 17.29 8.95
CA THR A 292 -23.34 15.94 9.20
C THR A 292 -22.32 15.04 9.90
N LEU A 293 -22.81 13.96 10.53
CA LEU A 293 -21.94 12.99 11.20
C LEU A 293 -21.19 12.06 10.23
N THR A 294 -21.72 11.87 9.02
CA THR A 294 -21.27 10.87 8.05
C THR A 294 -20.34 11.42 6.98
N ASN A 295 -20.49 12.69 6.60
CA ASN A 295 -19.64 13.32 5.60
C ASN A 295 -18.49 14.08 6.27
N VAL A 296 -17.42 13.34 6.57
CA VAL A 296 -16.23 13.86 7.24
C VAL A 296 -15.01 13.83 6.32
N PHE A 297 -14.00 14.61 6.64
CA PHE A 297 -12.65 14.44 6.10
C PHE A 297 -12.04 13.10 6.58
N ASP A 298 -10.93 12.67 6.00
CA ASP A 298 -10.25 11.42 6.40
C ASP A 298 -9.09 11.67 7.38
N SER A 299 -8.51 12.86 7.34
CA SER A 299 -7.40 13.25 8.21
C SER A 299 -7.37 14.76 8.49
N CYS A 300 -6.50 15.16 9.42
CA CYS A 300 -6.19 16.56 9.70
C CYS A 300 -4.73 16.84 9.38
N VAL A 301 -4.41 18.09 9.00
CA VAL A 301 -3.05 18.53 8.68
C VAL A 301 -2.63 19.76 9.49
N ASP A 302 -1.37 20.16 9.37
CA ASP A 302 -0.80 21.42 9.90
C ASP A 302 -0.86 22.60 8.93
N ASP A 303 -0.93 22.33 7.62
CA ASP A 303 -1.10 23.34 6.56
C ASP A 303 -1.86 22.72 5.38
N LEU A 304 -2.86 23.43 4.83
CA LEU A 304 -3.69 22.91 3.74
C LEU A 304 -2.98 22.89 2.38
N GLN A 305 -2.04 23.79 2.15
CA GLN A 305 -1.33 23.93 0.88
C GLN A 305 -0.07 23.07 0.85
N HIS A 306 0.68 23.03 1.96
CA HIS A 306 1.96 22.36 2.06
C HIS A 306 2.04 21.52 3.35
N PRO A 307 1.18 20.50 3.50
CA PRO A 307 1.10 19.71 4.72
C PRO A 307 2.42 18.99 5.01
N LYS A 308 2.92 19.13 6.23
CA LYS A 308 4.10 18.43 6.75
C LYS A 308 3.73 17.42 7.82
N ILE A 309 2.58 17.59 8.46
CA ILE A 309 2.05 16.73 9.52
C ILE A 309 0.66 16.28 9.11
N PHE A 310 0.40 14.99 9.28
CA PHE A 310 -0.91 14.37 9.10
C PHE A 310 -1.32 13.71 10.40
N VAL A 311 -2.58 13.88 10.78
CA VAL A 311 -3.20 13.26 11.94
C VAL A 311 -4.37 12.40 11.48
N VAL A 312 -4.30 11.11 11.77
CA VAL A 312 -5.36 10.14 11.52
C VAL A 312 -5.91 9.60 12.84
N PHE A 313 -7.20 9.31 12.87
CA PHE A 313 -7.93 9.02 14.11
C PHE A 313 -8.35 7.54 14.22
N ASP A 314 -8.24 6.79 13.12
CA ASP A 314 -8.48 5.35 13.05
C ASP A 314 -7.18 4.63 12.70
N SER A 315 -6.75 3.69 13.56
CA SER A 315 -5.50 2.93 13.36
C SER A 315 -5.52 2.12 12.08
N ASN A 316 -6.69 1.67 11.60
CA ASN A 316 -6.80 0.90 10.36
C ASN A 316 -6.57 1.77 9.10
N GLN A 317 -6.46 3.09 9.23
CA GLN A 317 -5.96 3.96 8.14
C GLN A 317 -4.45 3.87 7.96
N THR A 318 -3.76 3.08 8.79
CA THR A 318 -2.29 3.02 8.82
C THR A 318 -1.78 1.59 8.77
N TYR A 319 -0.62 1.42 8.14
CA TYR A 319 0.16 0.19 8.18
C TYR A 319 1.64 0.54 8.41
N PRO A 320 2.27 0.09 9.51
CA PRO A 320 3.69 0.30 9.73
C PRO A 320 4.48 -0.60 8.77
N GLU A 321 4.96 -0.06 7.65
CA GLU A 321 5.56 -0.88 6.58
C GLU A 321 7.05 -1.12 6.79
N TYR A 322 7.79 -0.11 7.26
CA TYR A 322 9.22 -0.22 7.51
C TYR A 322 9.60 0.32 8.89
N LEU A 323 10.58 -0.33 9.51
CA LEU A 323 11.33 0.16 10.65
C LEU A 323 12.73 0.56 10.17
N ILE A 324 13.07 1.83 10.36
CA ILE A 324 14.37 2.40 9.99
C ILE A 324 15.18 2.62 11.26
N GLU A 325 16.34 1.98 11.35
CA GLU A 325 17.32 2.21 12.41
C GLU A 325 18.45 3.09 11.86
N PHE A 326 18.81 4.13 12.59
CA PHE A 326 19.80 5.13 12.17
C PHE A 326 20.64 5.61 13.35
N GLU A 327 21.81 6.17 13.06
CA GLU A 327 22.73 6.66 14.09
C GLU A 327 22.24 7.96 14.71
N GLU A 328 22.48 8.14 16.01
CA GLU A 328 22.30 9.44 16.65
C GLU A 328 23.32 10.44 16.08
N ALA A 329 22.84 11.63 15.70
CA ALA A 329 23.64 12.69 15.11
C ALA A 329 24.58 13.37 16.11
#